data_AF-A0A2S6XCG2-F1
#
_entry.id   AF-A0A2S6XCG2-F1
#
_cell.length_a   1.000
_cell.length_b   1.000
_cell.length_c   1.000
_cell.angle_alpha   90.00
_cell.angle_beta   90.00
_cell.angle_gamma   90.00
#
_symmetry.space_group_name_H-M   'P 1'
#
loop_
_entity.id
_entity.type
_entity.pdbx_description
1 polymer ?
#
loop_
_entity_poly.entity_id
_entity_poly.type
_entity_poly.pdbx_seq_one_letter_code
_entity_poly.pdbx_strand_id
1 'polypeptide(L)'
;MVNVNATPVESRLGTDMLYFHEPTKSFVFVQYKRLDPDTRSIYVDERLRRQLDRLEETARLSRTPTQPSEWRLGNDPCFLKLAYWPKNADKRPMQDLAPGMYLPVSYVRLLLEDDCTRGKRANSTARILGYGQVERHLTSTQFIDLVKHGLAGTVGTTREQLHALVKQRVTAGHSVVMATESSEESVRARQARIRDRGAKRRTYLHHAYKQKAQEPRSE
;
A
#
# COMPACT_ATOMS: atom_id res chain seq x y z
N MET A 1 5.04 -3.67 22.79
CA MET A 1 5.70 -4.17 21.57
C MET A 1 4.75 -5.18 20.93
N VAL A 2 3.89 -4.75 20.00
CA VAL A 2 3.04 -5.69 19.25
C VAL A 2 3.72 -5.98 17.92
N ASN A 3 4.14 -7.22 17.75
CA ASN A 3 4.74 -7.71 16.52
C ASN A 3 3.63 -7.89 15.47
N VAL A 4 3.71 -7.17 14.36
CA VAL A 4 2.80 -7.32 13.21
C VAL A 4 3.20 -8.59 12.45
N ASN A 5 2.75 -9.76 12.92
CA ASN A 5 2.86 -11.00 12.15
C ASN A 5 1.67 -11.11 11.20
N ALA A 6 1.73 -10.37 10.09
CA ALA A 6 0.82 -10.50 8.94
C ALA A 6 0.96 -11.87 8.22
N THR A 7 2.01 -12.61 8.54
CA THR A 7 2.51 -13.76 7.78
C THR A 7 1.60 -14.99 7.72
N PRO A 8 1.00 -15.46 8.83
CA PRO A 8 0.15 -16.66 8.78
C PRO A 8 -1.15 -16.44 7.98
N VAL A 9 -1.60 -15.19 7.90
CA VAL A 9 -2.89 -14.80 7.34
C VAL A 9 -2.89 -14.74 5.82
N GLU A 10 -1.78 -14.30 5.22
CA GLU A 10 -1.67 -14.14 3.77
C GLU A 10 -1.72 -15.47 3.01
N SER A 11 -1.53 -16.60 3.71
CA SER A 11 -1.67 -17.96 3.17
C SER A 11 -3.09 -18.31 2.69
N ARG A 12 -4.12 -17.55 3.12
CA ARG A 12 -5.51 -17.72 2.70
C ARG A 12 -5.97 -16.53 1.86
N LEU A 13 -5.83 -16.70 0.56
CA LEU A 13 -6.20 -15.71 -0.44
C LEU A 13 -7.70 -15.48 -0.47
N GLY A 14 -8.11 -14.20 -0.41
CA GLY A 14 -9.51 -13.78 -0.31
C GLY A 14 -9.83 -12.94 0.94
N THR A 15 -8.83 -12.66 1.77
CA THR A 15 -8.96 -11.87 3.00
C THR A 15 -8.64 -10.40 2.75
N ASP A 16 -9.39 -9.50 3.39
CA ASP A 16 -9.09 -8.07 3.45
C ASP A 16 -8.20 -7.79 4.66
N MET A 17 -7.10 -7.05 4.47
CA MET A 17 -6.25 -6.63 5.58
C MET A 17 -6.56 -5.19 5.98
N LEU A 18 -6.59 -4.98 7.29
CA LEU A 18 -6.80 -3.70 7.94
C LEU A 18 -5.60 -3.42 8.85
N TYR A 19 -4.85 -2.38 8.55
CA TYR A 19 -3.82 -1.88 9.45
C TYR A 19 -4.37 -0.71 10.25
N PHE A 20 -4.24 -0.77 11.57
CA PHE A 20 -4.51 0.34 12.47
C PHE A 20 -3.19 0.91 12.97
N HIS A 21 -2.95 2.18 12.67
CA HIS A 21 -1.83 2.93 13.21
C HIS A 21 -2.34 3.73 14.43
N GLU A 22 -2.03 3.22 15.61
CA GLU A 22 -2.58 3.73 16.86
C GLU A 22 -2.20 5.20 17.17
N PRO A 23 -0.96 5.66 16.94
CA PRO A 23 -0.58 7.05 17.25
C PRO A 23 -1.37 8.10 16.48
N THR A 24 -1.74 7.81 15.23
CA THR A 24 -2.52 8.75 14.38
C THR A 24 -3.99 8.36 14.27
N LYS A 25 -4.43 7.31 14.99
CA LYS A 25 -5.77 6.73 14.92
C LYS A 25 -6.25 6.54 13.47
N SER A 26 -5.35 6.04 12.62
CA SER A 26 -5.61 5.91 11.18
C SER A 26 -5.71 4.46 10.74
N PHE A 27 -6.48 4.24 9.68
CA PHE A 27 -6.71 2.92 9.11
C PHE A 27 -6.19 2.84 7.68
N VAL A 28 -5.61 1.70 7.33
CA VAL A 28 -5.23 1.37 5.96
C VAL A 28 -5.88 0.06 5.57
N PHE A 29 -6.60 0.06 4.46
CA PHE A 29 -7.26 -1.13 3.93
C PHE A 29 -6.49 -1.68 2.75
N VAL A 30 -6.33 -3.01 2.71
CA VAL A 30 -5.63 -3.69 1.63
C VAL A 30 -6.46 -4.87 1.14
N GLN A 31 -6.89 -4.82 -0.11
CA GLN A 31 -7.47 -5.98 -0.80
C GLN A 31 -6.35 -6.83 -1.37
N TYR A 32 -6.32 -8.12 -1.03
CA TYR A 32 -5.35 -9.06 -1.57
C TYR A 32 -5.87 -9.76 -2.82
N LYS A 33 -5.01 -9.92 -3.82
CA LYS A 33 -5.22 -10.78 -4.99
C LYS A 33 -3.96 -11.57 -5.30
N ARG A 34 -4.14 -12.88 -5.49
CA ARG A 34 -3.07 -13.75 -5.99
C ARG A 34 -2.94 -13.56 -7.49
N LEU A 35 -1.73 -13.25 -7.91
CA LEU A 35 -1.32 -13.34 -9.29
C LEU A 35 -1.16 -14.81 -9.69
N ASP A 36 -1.52 -15.10 -10.92
CA ASP A 36 -1.21 -16.38 -11.54
C ASP A 36 0.32 -16.60 -11.52
N PRO A 37 0.80 -17.78 -11.08
CA PRO A 37 2.23 -18.00 -10.84
C PRO A 37 3.06 -18.02 -12.13
N ASP A 38 2.45 -18.31 -13.28
CA ASP A 38 3.11 -18.41 -14.57
C ASP A 38 3.18 -17.05 -15.26
N THR A 39 2.03 -16.39 -15.37
CA THR A 39 1.89 -15.12 -16.08
C THR A 39 2.21 -13.91 -15.20
N ARG A 40 2.25 -14.07 -13.87
CA ARG A 40 2.38 -13.00 -12.87
C ARG A 40 1.36 -11.87 -13.09
N SER A 41 0.13 -12.26 -13.42
CA SER A 41 -0.96 -11.35 -13.75
C SER A 41 -2.32 -11.88 -13.30
N ILE A 42 -3.33 -11.02 -13.30
CA ILE A 42 -4.75 -11.36 -13.15
C ILE A 42 -5.58 -10.63 -14.19
N TYR A 43 -6.68 -11.26 -14.60
CA TYR A 43 -7.76 -10.55 -15.29
C TYR A 43 -8.57 -9.73 -14.30
N VAL A 44 -8.98 -8.55 -14.74
CA VAL A 44 -9.84 -7.66 -13.96
C VAL A 44 -11.29 -8.03 -14.25
N ASP A 45 -11.87 -8.80 -13.33
CA ASP A 45 -13.27 -9.22 -13.38
C ASP A 45 -14.20 -8.19 -12.70
N GLU A 46 -15.51 -8.41 -12.85
CA GLU A 46 -16.53 -7.56 -12.21
C GLU A 46 -16.46 -7.64 -10.68
N ARG A 47 -16.00 -8.76 -10.12
CA ARG A 47 -15.80 -8.91 -8.68
C ARG A 47 -14.72 -7.96 -8.17
N LEU A 48 -13.58 -7.88 -8.83
CA LEU A 48 -12.51 -6.95 -8.47
C LEU A 48 -12.97 -5.50 -8.63
N ARG A 49 -13.71 -5.17 -9.69
CA ARG A 49 -14.28 -3.82 -9.87
C ARG A 49 -15.17 -3.41 -8.69
N ARG A 50 -16.12 -4.26 -8.30
CA ARG A 50 -16.96 -4.02 -7.11
C ARG A 50 -16.16 -3.93 -5.81
N GLN A 51 -15.06 -4.67 -5.69
CA GLN A 51 -14.17 -4.56 -4.55
C GLN A 51 -13.45 -3.20 -4.51
N LEU A 52 -12.99 -2.70 -5.65
CA LEU A 52 -12.41 -1.36 -5.77
C LEU A 52 -13.44 -0.27 -5.45
N ASP A 53 -14.68 -0.39 -5.95
CA ASP A 53 -15.76 0.57 -5.68
C ASP A 53 -16.00 0.71 -4.16
N ARG A 54 -16.04 -0.41 -3.44
CA ARG A 54 -16.22 -0.42 -1.97
C ARG A 54 -15.02 0.16 -1.22
N LEU A 55 -13.80 -0.03 -1.73
CA LEU A 55 -12.62 0.60 -1.14
C LEU A 55 -12.64 2.12 -1.34
N GLU A 56 -13.12 2.60 -2.48
CA GLU A 56 -13.28 4.05 -2.71
C GLU A 56 -14.36 4.65 -1.83
N GLU A 57 -15.49 3.98 -1.65
CA GLU A 57 -16.51 4.39 -0.70
C GLU A 57 -15.93 4.47 0.73
N THR A 58 -15.12 3.48 1.12
CA THR A 58 -14.40 3.48 2.40
C THR A 58 -13.43 4.67 2.48
N ALA A 59 -12.71 4.97 1.41
CA ALA A 59 -11.76 6.08 1.37
C ALA A 59 -12.42 7.44 1.60
N ARG A 60 -13.69 7.61 1.20
CA ARG A 60 -14.48 8.83 1.43
C ARG A 60 -14.79 9.09 2.91
N LEU A 61 -14.60 8.10 3.80
CA LEU A 61 -14.69 8.31 5.25
C LEU A 61 -13.50 9.12 5.79
N SER A 62 -12.44 9.29 5.00
CA SER A 62 -11.29 10.13 5.34
C SER A 62 -11.62 11.59 5.03
N ARG A 63 -11.33 12.49 5.98
CA ARG A 63 -11.46 13.95 5.79
C ARG A 63 -10.14 14.57 5.32
N THR A 64 -10.21 15.82 4.88
CA THR A 64 -9.02 16.65 4.66
C THR A 64 -8.29 16.89 5.99
N PRO A 65 -6.96 16.75 6.05
CA PRO A 65 -6.21 17.05 7.27
C PRO A 65 -6.33 18.53 7.64
N THR A 66 -6.52 18.79 8.93
CA THR A 66 -6.63 20.13 9.51
C THR A 66 -5.41 20.50 10.37
N GLN A 67 -4.61 19.50 10.73
CA GLN A 67 -3.39 19.68 11.53
C GLN A 67 -2.20 18.95 10.88
N PRO A 68 -0.95 19.41 11.10
CA PRO A 68 0.24 18.76 10.54
C PRO A 68 0.40 17.28 10.91
N SER A 69 -0.03 16.89 12.12
CA SER A 69 -0.02 15.49 12.59
C SER A 69 -1.00 14.58 11.83
N GLU A 70 -2.02 15.16 11.20
CA GLU A 70 -3.01 14.46 10.38
C GLU A 70 -2.56 14.30 8.93
N TRP A 71 -1.51 15.01 8.50
CA TRP A 71 -1.05 14.99 7.11
C TRP A 71 -0.56 13.59 6.70
N ARG A 72 -0.77 13.27 5.42
CA ARG A 72 -0.37 12.01 4.77
C ARG A 72 0.32 12.35 3.45
N LEU A 73 1.19 11.46 2.98
CA LEU A 73 1.89 11.64 1.70
C LEU A 73 0.91 11.61 0.50
N GLY A 74 -0.23 10.94 0.65
CA GLY A 74 -1.30 10.92 -0.33
C GLY A 74 -2.66 10.71 0.33
N ASN A 75 -3.73 10.86 -0.46
CA ASN A 75 -5.11 10.80 0.01
C ASN A 75 -5.70 9.38 -0.03
N ASP A 76 -4.94 8.38 -0.44
CA ASP A 76 -5.40 6.99 -0.54
C ASP A 76 -5.17 6.22 0.78
N PRO A 77 -6.24 5.91 1.54
CA PRO A 77 -6.15 4.98 2.66
C PRO A 77 -6.31 3.52 2.23
N CYS A 78 -6.66 3.27 0.96
CA CYS A 78 -6.98 1.94 0.45
C CYS A 78 -6.03 1.51 -0.66
N PHE A 79 -5.65 0.23 -0.63
CA PHE A 79 -4.66 -0.35 -1.53
C PHE A 79 -5.11 -1.70 -2.08
N LEU A 80 -4.63 -2.05 -3.26
CA LEU A 80 -4.64 -3.40 -3.81
C LEU A 80 -3.24 -4.00 -3.66
N LYS A 81 -3.14 -5.18 -3.05
CA LYS A 81 -1.92 -6.00 -3.08
C LYS A 81 -2.05 -7.09 -4.12
N LEU A 82 -1.20 -7.02 -5.15
CA LEU A 82 -1.01 -8.07 -6.13
C LEU A 82 0.16 -8.95 -5.67
N ALA A 83 -0.17 -10.05 -4.99
CA ALA A 83 0.80 -10.95 -4.39
C ALA A 83 1.05 -12.18 -5.27
N TYR A 84 2.28 -12.69 -5.28
CA TYR A 84 2.62 -13.93 -5.97
C TYR A 84 3.37 -14.89 -5.04
N TRP A 85 3.17 -16.19 -5.27
CA TRP A 85 3.90 -17.24 -4.57
C TRP A 85 4.78 -17.96 -5.58
N PRO A 86 6.10 -18.08 -5.31
CA PRO A 86 6.94 -18.98 -6.07
C PRO A 86 6.35 -20.38 -6.10
N LYS A 87 6.47 -21.11 -7.23
CA LYS A 87 5.93 -22.47 -7.40
C LYS A 87 6.36 -23.48 -6.33
N ASN A 88 7.43 -23.17 -5.59
CA ASN A 88 7.97 -24.02 -4.52
C ASN A 88 7.61 -23.53 -3.09
N ALA A 89 6.79 -22.49 -2.96
CA ALA A 89 6.46 -21.88 -1.68
C ALA A 89 5.55 -22.75 -0.81
N ASP A 90 4.77 -23.66 -1.40
CA ASP A 90 3.90 -24.59 -0.66
C ASP A 90 4.71 -25.56 0.24
N LYS A 91 6.02 -25.68 0.03
CA LYS A 91 6.92 -26.58 0.80
C LYS A 91 7.59 -25.92 2.00
N ARG A 92 7.41 -24.62 2.23
CA ARG A 92 7.95 -23.95 3.42
C ARG A 92 6.91 -23.00 4.02
N PRO A 93 6.72 -22.99 5.35
CA PRO A 93 5.98 -21.90 5.97
C PRO A 93 6.69 -20.59 5.61
N MET A 94 6.00 -19.71 4.86
CA MET A 94 6.49 -18.36 4.65
C MET A 94 6.56 -17.68 6.02
N GLN A 95 7.77 -17.35 6.45
CA GLN A 95 8.01 -16.54 7.66
C GLN A 95 7.91 -15.03 7.37
N ASP A 96 7.90 -14.64 6.09
CA ASP A 96 7.81 -13.27 5.60
C ASP A 96 6.53 -13.00 4.81
N LEU A 97 6.15 -11.72 4.65
CA LEU A 97 4.98 -11.35 3.85
C LEU A 97 5.16 -11.81 2.39
N ALA A 98 4.06 -12.24 1.77
CA ALA A 98 3.97 -12.56 0.35
C ALA A 98 4.55 -11.41 -0.48
N PRO A 99 5.54 -11.68 -1.35
CA PRO A 99 6.08 -10.67 -2.22
C PRO A 99 4.99 -10.22 -3.20
N GLY A 100 5.08 -8.95 -3.62
CA GLY A 100 4.08 -8.39 -4.49
C GLY A 100 4.15 -6.88 -4.60
N MET A 101 3.17 -6.35 -5.33
CA MET A 101 3.00 -4.93 -5.58
C MET A 101 1.89 -4.40 -4.69
N TYR A 102 2.14 -3.30 -3.98
CA TYR A 102 1.11 -2.51 -3.32
C TYR A 102 0.77 -1.31 -4.20
N LEU A 103 -0.51 -1.15 -4.53
CA LEU A 103 -1.02 -0.14 -5.43
C LEU A 103 -2.10 0.69 -4.72
N PRO A 104 -1.97 2.02 -4.62
CA PRO A 104 -3.09 2.88 -4.19
C PRO A 104 -4.31 2.66 -5.10
N VAL A 105 -5.51 2.63 -4.54
CA VAL A 105 -6.73 2.36 -5.33
C VAL A 105 -6.95 3.41 -6.42
N SER A 106 -6.69 4.70 -6.14
CA SER A 106 -6.75 5.76 -7.15
C SER A 106 -5.85 5.46 -8.37
N TYR A 107 -4.64 4.96 -8.12
CA TYR A 107 -3.71 4.58 -9.18
C TYR A 107 -4.18 3.33 -9.94
N VAL A 108 -4.79 2.36 -9.25
CA VAL A 108 -5.42 1.22 -9.94
C VAL A 108 -6.50 1.71 -10.90
N ARG A 109 -7.30 2.73 -10.57
CA ARG A 109 -8.28 3.27 -11.52
C ARG A 109 -7.65 3.86 -12.77
N LEU A 110 -6.61 4.68 -12.58
CA LEU A 110 -5.85 5.23 -13.71
C LEU A 110 -5.30 4.12 -14.61
N LEU A 111 -4.74 3.05 -14.02
CA LEU A 111 -4.26 1.89 -14.78
C LEU A 111 -5.37 1.23 -15.59
N LEU A 112 -6.58 1.08 -15.03
CA LEU A 112 -7.70 0.44 -15.71
C LEU A 112 -8.30 1.28 -16.84
N GLU A 113 -8.10 2.59 -16.82
CA GLU A 113 -8.48 3.51 -17.89
C GLU A 113 -7.45 3.52 -19.02
N ASP A 114 -6.17 3.37 -18.67
CA ASP A 114 -5.06 3.37 -19.62
C ASP A 114 -4.97 2.07 -20.46
N ASP A 115 -4.52 2.22 -21.71
CA ASP A 115 -4.37 1.11 -22.64
C ASP A 115 -3.23 0.16 -22.28
N CYS A 116 -2.30 0.54 -21.41
CA CYS A 116 -1.24 -0.33 -20.90
C CYS A 116 -1.79 -1.57 -20.20
N THR A 117 -3.03 -1.55 -19.70
CA THR A 117 -3.68 -2.73 -19.08
C THR A 117 -4.52 -3.55 -20.04
N ARG A 118 -4.58 -3.22 -21.34
CA ARG A 118 -5.32 -4.02 -22.33
C ARG A 118 -4.78 -5.44 -22.46
N GLY A 119 -5.68 -6.41 -22.48
CA GLY A 119 -5.34 -7.78 -22.86
C GLY A 119 -4.84 -7.86 -24.31
N LYS A 120 -3.89 -8.77 -24.56
CA LYS A 120 -3.19 -8.91 -25.86
C LYS A 120 -4.07 -9.41 -27.03
N ARG A 121 -5.30 -9.84 -26.77
CA ARG A 121 -6.20 -10.35 -27.83
C ARG A 121 -6.78 -9.17 -28.62
N ALA A 122 -6.75 -9.26 -29.95
CA ALA A 122 -7.38 -8.28 -30.82
C ALA A 122 -8.86 -8.09 -30.43
N ASN A 123 -9.31 -6.84 -30.38
CA ASN A 123 -10.67 -6.42 -29.98
C ASN A 123 -11.10 -6.79 -28.55
N SER A 124 -10.17 -7.22 -27.68
CA SER A 124 -10.48 -7.47 -26.28
C SER A 124 -10.63 -6.17 -25.48
N THR A 125 -11.72 -6.06 -24.75
CA THR A 125 -11.94 -5.01 -23.73
C THR A 125 -11.46 -5.44 -22.34
N ALA A 126 -10.98 -6.68 -22.20
CA ALA A 126 -10.48 -7.18 -20.93
C ALA A 126 -9.25 -6.40 -20.47
N ARG A 127 -9.21 -6.05 -19.18
CA ARG A 127 -8.05 -5.46 -18.53
C ARG A 127 -7.27 -6.54 -17.76
N ILE A 128 -5.96 -6.41 -17.74
CA ILE A 128 -5.02 -7.28 -17.04
C ILE A 128 -4.17 -6.42 -16.11
N LEU A 129 -3.98 -6.88 -14.88
CA LEU A 129 -3.05 -6.28 -13.93
C LEU A 129 -1.97 -7.30 -13.58
N GLY A 130 -0.71 -6.88 -13.65
CA GLY A 130 0.43 -7.75 -13.40
C GLY A 130 1.74 -7.04 -13.64
N TYR A 131 2.85 -7.74 -13.42
CA TYR A 131 4.19 -7.15 -13.57
C TYR A 131 4.50 -6.67 -15.00
N GLY A 132 3.81 -7.20 -16.02
CA GLY A 132 3.94 -6.73 -17.39
C GLY A 132 3.13 -5.47 -17.73
N GLN A 133 2.19 -5.08 -16.88
CA GLN A 133 1.29 -3.93 -17.11
C GLN A 133 1.54 -2.80 -16.09
N VAL A 134 2.05 -3.13 -14.90
CA VAL A 134 2.21 -2.19 -13.80
C VAL A 134 3.69 -1.88 -13.59
N GLU A 135 4.14 -0.77 -14.18
CA GLU A 135 5.55 -0.35 -14.10
C GLU A 135 5.91 0.21 -12.72
N ARG A 136 5.09 1.13 -12.19
CA ARG A 136 5.33 1.80 -10.91
C ARG A 136 4.49 1.15 -9.81
N HIS A 137 5.11 0.80 -8.70
CA HIS A 137 4.42 0.23 -7.54
C HIS A 137 5.22 0.41 -6.25
N LEU A 138 4.55 0.32 -5.11
CA LEU A 138 5.21 0.21 -3.81
C LEU A 138 5.61 -1.25 -3.58
N THR A 139 6.86 -1.44 -3.15
CA THR A 139 7.32 -2.71 -2.58
C THR A 139 6.72 -2.91 -1.18
N SER A 140 6.73 -4.15 -0.67
CA SER A 140 6.29 -4.45 0.70
C SER A 140 6.97 -3.56 1.75
N THR A 141 8.28 -3.35 1.64
CA THR A 141 9.04 -2.51 2.59
C THR A 141 8.58 -1.06 2.54
N GLN A 142 8.46 -0.48 1.34
CA GLN A 142 8.01 0.92 1.19
C GLN A 142 6.60 1.12 1.73
N PHE A 143 5.68 0.20 1.41
CA PHE A 143 4.32 0.24 1.93
C PHE A 143 4.31 0.16 3.46
N ILE A 144 5.01 -0.81 4.03
CA ILE A 144 5.09 -1.01 5.49
C ILE A 144 5.66 0.22 6.18
N ASP A 145 6.70 0.85 5.62
CA ASP A 145 7.29 2.06 6.20
C ASP A 145 6.31 3.23 6.17
N LEU A 146 5.53 3.41 5.09
CA LEU A 146 4.48 4.43 5.04
C LEU A 146 3.42 4.22 6.13
N VAL A 147 2.96 2.98 6.32
CA VAL A 147 1.98 2.64 7.36
C VAL A 147 2.57 2.84 8.76
N LYS A 148 3.79 2.35 9.01
CA LYS A 148 4.49 2.46 10.31
C LYS A 148 4.81 3.89 10.71
N HIS A 149 4.91 4.80 9.75
CA HIS A 149 5.14 6.22 10.01
C HIS A 149 3.86 7.04 10.01
N GLY A 150 2.69 6.41 9.83
CA GLY A 150 1.43 7.12 9.72
C GLY A 150 1.39 8.08 8.54
N LEU A 151 2.17 7.83 7.48
CA LEU A 151 2.22 8.63 6.25
C LEU A 151 1.22 8.14 5.20
N ALA A 152 0.58 7.00 5.43
CA ALA A 152 -0.56 6.49 4.69
C ALA A 152 -1.70 6.10 5.65
N GLY A 153 -2.93 6.14 5.16
CA GLY A 153 -4.12 5.77 5.93
C GLY A 153 -5.09 6.93 6.13
N THR A 154 -6.24 6.61 6.71
CA THR A 154 -7.33 7.56 6.87
C THR A 154 -6.97 8.72 7.80
N VAL A 155 -7.72 9.80 7.65
CA VAL A 155 -7.68 10.99 8.48
C VAL A 155 -9.08 11.22 9.04
N GLY A 156 -9.17 11.42 10.36
CA GLY A 156 -10.42 11.79 11.01
C GLY A 156 -11.50 10.70 11.08
N THR A 157 -11.18 9.45 10.76
CA THR A 157 -12.12 8.33 10.88
C THR A 157 -12.23 7.89 12.34
N THR A 158 -13.47 7.74 12.82
CA THR A 158 -13.76 7.30 14.18
C THR A 158 -13.64 5.78 14.33
N ARG A 159 -13.50 5.30 15.57
CA ARG A 159 -13.45 3.86 15.87
C ARG A 159 -14.79 3.18 15.60
N GLU A 160 -15.88 3.93 15.72
CA GLU A 160 -17.25 3.50 15.47
C GLU A 160 -17.48 3.27 13.97
N GLN A 161 -17.04 4.20 13.13
CA GLN A 161 -17.04 4.05 11.67
C GLN A 161 -16.22 2.83 11.24
N LEU A 162 -15.05 2.61 11.85
CA LEU A 162 -14.26 1.41 11.60
C LEU A 162 -15.03 0.14 11.97
N HIS A 163 -15.56 0.09 13.18
CA HIS A 163 -16.25 -1.08 13.70
C HIS A 163 -17.45 -1.44 12.81
N ALA A 164 -18.21 -0.43 12.35
CA ALA A 164 -19.30 -0.61 11.41
C ALA A 164 -18.81 -1.24 10.08
N LEU A 165 -17.70 -0.75 9.53
CA LEU A 165 -17.13 -1.25 8.28
C LEU A 165 -16.60 -2.69 8.41
N VAL A 166 -15.87 -2.99 9.48
CA VAL A 166 -15.36 -4.35 9.75
C VAL A 166 -16.53 -5.32 9.93
N LYS A 167 -17.55 -4.93 10.71
CA LYS A 167 -18.76 -5.72 10.90
C LYS A 167 -19.46 -6.00 9.57
N GLN A 168 -19.64 -4.97 8.73
CA GLN A 168 -20.25 -5.11 7.41
C GLN A 168 -19.49 -6.11 6.53
N ARG A 169 -18.14 -6.04 6.52
CA ARG A 169 -17.29 -6.97 5.74
C ARG A 169 -17.43 -8.40 6.22
N VAL A 170 -17.38 -8.63 7.53
CA VAL A 170 -17.54 -9.96 8.13
C VAL A 170 -18.94 -10.52 7.85
N THR A 171 -20.00 -9.73 8.00
CA THR A 171 -21.38 -10.14 7.66
C THR A 171 -21.54 -10.47 6.17
N ALA A 172 -20.81 -9.79 5.29
CA ALA A 172 -20.77 -10.10 3.86
C ALA A 172 -19.93 -11.36 3.51
N GLY A 173 -19.48 -12.12 4.52
CA GLY A 173 -18.71 -13.36 4.34
C GLY A 173 -17.23 -13.14 4.01
N HIS A 174 -16.71 -11.92 4.21
CA HIS A 174 -15.29 -11.64 4.03
C HIS A 174 -14.51 -11.92 5.32
N SER A 175 -13.37 -12.60 5.18
CA SER A 175 -12.38 -12.67 6.26
C SER A 175 -11.67 -11.32 6.35
N VAL A 176 -11.59 -10.75 7.55
CA VAL A 176 -10.86 -9.50 7.82
C VAL A 176 -9.75 -9.80 8.82
N VAL A 177 -8.55 -9.33 8.54
CA VAL A 177 -7.44 -9.39 9.50
C VAL A 177 -6.98 -8.01 9.88
N MET A 178 -6.88 -7.79 11.19
CA MET A 178 -6.44 -6.54 11.77
C MET A 178 -5.00 -6.64 12.27
N ALA A 179 -4.14 -5.77 11.76
CA ALA A 179 -2.80 -5.54 12.26
C ALA A 179 -2.76 -4.21 13.00
N THR A 180 -2.23 -4.18 14.22
CA THR A 180 -2.14 -2.97 15.05
C THR A 180 -0.68 -2.59 15.27
N GLU A 181 -0.31 -1.38 14.88
CA GLU A 181 0.96 -0.77 15.26
C GLU A 181 0.74 0.10 16.50
N SER A 182 1.22 -0.40 17.65
CA SER A 182 1.22 0.29 18.93
C SER A 182 2.66 0.59 19.36
N SER A 183 2.98 1.87 19.54
CA SER A 183 4.30 2.31 19.99
C SER A 183 4.14 3.49 20.92
N GLU A 184 4.78 3.41 22.08
CA GLU A 184 4.92 4.52 23.04
C GLU A 184 5.98 5.53 22.59
N GLU A 185 6.76 5.19 21.56
CA GLU A 185 7.77 6.07 20.95
C GLU A 185 7.08 7.22 20.20
N SER A 186 7.36 8.47 20.60
CA SER A 186 6.86 9.63 19.86
C SER A 186 7.38 9.65 18.41
N VAL A 187 6.61 10.25 17.49
CA VAL A 187 7.01 10.42 16.08
C VAL A 187 8.40 11.07 15.97
N ARG A 188 8.69 12.06 16.81
CA ARG A 188 9.99 12.75 16.86
C ARG A 188 11.14 11.81 17.27
N ALA A 189 10.95 11.01 18.31
CA ALA A 189 11.94 10.03 18.75
C ALA A 189 12.19 8.97 17.68
N ARG A 190 11.12 8.49 17.03
CA ARG A 190 11.20 7.53 15.92
C ARG A 190 12.00 8.10 14.74
N GLN A 191 11.73 9.34 14.34
CA GLN A 191 12.46 10.01 13.26
C GLN A 191 13.95 10.21 13.59
N ALA A 192 14.27 10.58 14.84
CA ALA A 192 15.66 10.68 15.29
C ALA A 192 16.38 9.32 15.23
N ARG A 193 15.73 8.24 15.70
CA ARG A 193 16.28 6.89 15.66
C ARG A 193 16.53 6.38 14.23
N ILE A 194 15.61 6.65 13.30
CA ILE A 194 15.79 6.26 11.89
C ILE A 194 16.97 6.99 11.27
N ARG A 195 17.09 8.29 11.55
CA ARG A 195 18.22 9.11 11.11
C ARG A 195 19.54 8.53 11.61
N ASP A 196 19.64 8.21 12.90
CA ASP A 196 20.87 7.65 13.49
C ASP A 196 21.24 6.29 12.91
N ARG A 197 20.24 5.43 12.62
CA ARG A 197 20.46 4.15 11.96
C ARG A 197 20.92 4.31 10.51
N GLY A 198 20.38 5.30 9.79
CA GLY A 198 20.77 5.63 8.41
C GLY A 198 22.17 6.24 8.33
N ALA A 199 22.49 7.19 9.22
CA ALA A 199 23.78 7.87 9.30
C ALA A 199 24.92 6.88 9.58
N LYS A 200 24.71 5.87 10.42
CA LYS A 200 25.70 4.82 10.68
C LYS A 200 25.96 3.89 9.49
N ARG A 201 25.09 3.86 8.47
CA ARG A 201 25.15 2.89 7.36
C ARG A 201 25.50 3.53 6.00
N ARG A 202 25.55 4.86 5.89
CA ARG A 202 25.63 5.56 4.60
C ARG A 202 26.55 6.80 4.67
N THR A 203 27.84 6.59 4.48
CA THR A 203 28.73 7.62 3.91
C THR A 203 28.45 7.70 2.41
N TYR A 204 27.59 8.63 1.99
CA TYR A 204 27.50 9.01 0.58
C TYR A 204 28.32 10.26 0.34
N LEU A 205 29.23 10.19 -0.64
CA LEU A 205 29.86 11.37 -1.23
C LEU A 205 28.80 12.09 -2.06
N HIS A 206 28.34 13.25 -1.58
CA HIS A 206 27.51 14.14 -2.37
C HIS A 206 28.42 14.91 -3.36
N HIS A 207 28.35 14.58 -4.65
CA HIS A 207 28.83 15.48 -5.69
C HIS A 207 27.76 16.55 -5.95
N ALA A 208 27.88 17.69 -5.27
CA ALA A 208 27.13 18.88 -5.62
C ALA A 208 27.79 19.51 -6.86
N TYR A 209 27.12 19.45 -8.02
CA TYR A 209 27.52 20.25 -9.18
C TYR A 209 27.06 21.69 -8.94
N LYS A 210 28.01 22.61 -8.71
CA LYS A 210 27.74 24.05 -8.79
C LYS A 210 27.54 24.43 -10.25
N GLN A 211 26.40 25.03 -10.59
CA GLN A 211 26.27 25.78 -11.85
C GLN A 211 27.33 26.88 -11.86
N LYS A 212 28.19 26.90 -12.88
CA LYS A 212 29.07 28.05 -13.14
C LYS A 212 28.19 29.26 -13.44
N ALA A 213 28.38 30.34 -12.70
CA ALA A 213 27.81 31.63 -13.05
C ALA A 213 28.29 32.01 -14.46
N GLN A 214 27.37 32.40 -15.33
CA GLN A 214 27.71 32.99 -16.62
C GLN A 214 28.40 34.34 -16.33
N GLU A 215 29.65 34.47 -16.78
CA GLU A 215 30.36 35.75 -16.78
C GLU A 215 29.62 36.73 -17.70
N PRO A 216 29.49 38.00 -17.31
CA PRO A 216 28.87 39.01 -18.16
C PRO A 216 29.72 39.24 -19.41
N ARG A 217 29.08 39.23 -20.58
CA ARG A 217 29.71 39.67 -21.83
C ARG A 217 30.05 41.15 -21.71
N SER A 218 31.34 41.47 -21.68
CA SER A 218 31.83 42.82 -22.01
C SER A 218 31.86 42.98 -23.54
N GLU A 219 31.31 44.11 -23.98
CA GLU A 219 31.39 44.66 -25.36
C GLU A 219 32.83 44.92 -25.81
#